data_AF-A0AA44Q6G3-F1
#
_entry.id   AF-A0AA44Q6G3-F1
#
_cell.length_a   1.000
_cell.length_b   1.000
_cell.length_c   1.000
_cell.angle_alpha   90.00
_cell.angle_beta   90.00
_cell.angle_gamma   90.00
#
_symmetry.space_group_name_H-M   'P 1'
#
loop_
_entity.id
_entity.type
_entity.pdbx_description
1 polymer ?
#
loop_
_entity_poly.entity_id
_entity_poly.type
_entity_poly.pdbx_seq_one_letter_code
_entity_poly.pdbx_strand_id
1 'polypeptide(L)' 'MKHKTSERLFRIECGDIYLQEFSIKDADSIYRISNQPEIFNFLPDWKSTKEQRVDWVTNYEIPA' A
#
# COMPACT_ATOMS: atom_id res chain seq x y z
N MET A 1 7.68 27.78 2.03
CA MET A 1 6.47 27.33 1.33
C MET A 1 5.59 26.64 2.35
N LYS A 2 4.34 27.06 2.52
CA LYS A 2 3.42 26.37 3.44
C LYS A 2 2.88 25.15 2.71
N HIS A 3 3.27 23.95 3.13
CA HIS A 3 2.61 22.73 2.68
C HIS A 3 1.15 22.82 3.14
N LYS A 4 0.23 22.90 2.17
CA LYS A 4 -1.17 22.62 2.45
C LYS A 4 -1.22 21.14 2.78
N THR A 5 -1.38 20.82 4.07
CA THR A 5 -1.77 19.47 4.49
C THR A 5 -3.15 19.24 3.90
N SER A 6 -3.21 18.62 2.73
CA SER A 6 -4.45 18.10 2.20
C SER A 6 -4.82 16.95 3.14
N GLU A 7 -5.96 17.04 3.84
CA GLU A 7 -6.52 15.94 4.65
C GLU A 7 -6.85 14.68 3.82
N ARG A 8 -6.58 14.73 2.50
CA ARG A 8 -6.85 13.71 1.52
C ARG A 8 -5.54 13.31 0.84
N LEU A 9 -5.24 12.02 0.91
CA LEU A 9 -4.14 11.33 0.20
C LEU A 9 -4.13 11.69 -1.30
N PHE A 10 -2.94 11.82 -1.88
CA PHE A 10 -2.78 12.12 -3.30
C PHE A 10 -3.37 11.00 -4.15
N ARG A 11 -4.04 11.40 -5.24
CA ARG A 11 -4.69 10.48 -6.19
C ARG A 11 -4.43 10.90 -7.62
N ILE A 12 -4.25 9.89 -8.47
CA ILE A 12 -4.19 10.04 -9.93
C ILE A 12 -5.41 9.31 -10.50
N GLU A 13 -6.27 10.05 -11.20
CA GLU A 13 -7.44 9.49 -11.87
C GLU A 13 -7.03 8.83 -13.20
N CYS A 14 -7.46 7.60 -13.43
CA CYS A 14 -7.13 6.81 -14.63
C CYS A 14 -8.39 6.29 -15.36
N GLY A 15 -9.55 6.93 -15.17
CA GLY A 15 -10.83 6.53 -15.76
C GLY A 15 -11.58 5.57 -14.84
N ASP A 16 -11.54 4.27 -15.15
CA ASP A 16 -12.25 3.23 -14.38
C ASP A 16 -11.58 2.91 -13.02
N ILE A 17 -10.32 3.30 -12.86
CA ILE A 17 -9.54 3.13 -11.65
C ILE A 17 -8.83 4.44 -11.28
N TYR A 18 -8.38 4.51 -10.03
CA TYR A 18 -7.47 5.55 -9.56
C TYR A 18 -6.27 4.92 -8.88
N LEU A 19 -5.15 5.62 -8.91
CA LEU A 19 -3.97 5.32 -8.09
C LEU A 19 -3.98 6.26 -6.90
N GLN A 20 -3.63 5.76 -5.72
CA GLN A 20 -3.60 6.52 -4.48
C GLN A 20 -2.34 6.18 -3.70
N GLU A 21 -1.81 7.15 -2.96
CA GLU A 21 -0.81 6.88 -1.92
C GLU A 21 -1.33 5.86 -0.91
N PHE A 22 -0.44 4.98 -0.44
CA PHE A 22 -0.81 4.02 0.59
C PHE A 22 -1.12 4.71 1.91
N SER A 23 -2.02 4.08 2.66
CA SER A 23 -2.25 4.36 4.06
C SER A 23 -2.08 3.08 4.88
N ILE A 24 -1.86 3.24 6.19
CA ILE A 24 -1.76 2.11 7.13
C ILE A 24 -3.02 1.21 7.06
N LYS A 25 -4.18 1.77 6.72
CA LYS A 25 -5.44 1.02 6.59
C LYS A 25 -5.42 0.02 5.44
N ASP A 26 -4.56 0.23 4.45
CA ASP A 26 -4.45 -0.63 3.27
C ASP A 26 -3.61 -1.89 3.53
N ALA A 27 -2.87 -1.93 4.65
CA ALA A 27 -1.98 -3.04 4.98
C ALA A 27 -2.69 -4.41 4.97
N ASP A 28 -3.93 -4.48 5.47
CA ASP A 28 -4.71 -5.73 5.49
C ASP A 28 -5.09 -6.21 4.09
N SER A 29 -5.53 -5.28 3.23
CA SER A 29 -5.84 -5.57 1.82
C SER A 29 -4.61 -6.03 1.04
N ILE A 30 -3.46 -5.38 1.28
CA ILE A 30 -2.20 -5.73 0.61
C ILE A 30 -1.68 -7.08 1.10
N TYR A 31 -1.72 -7.35 2.41
CA TYR A 31 -1.39 -8.66 2.97
C TYR A 31 -2.24 -9.77 2.34
N ARG A 32 -3.56 -9.54 2.20
CA ARG A 32 -4.47 -10.53 1.63
C ARG A 32 -4.15 -10.84 0.17
N ILE A 33 -3.89 -9.84 -0.66
CA ILE A 33 -3.60 -10.07 -2.09
C ILE A 33 -2.21 -10.67 -2.29
N SER A 34 -1.19 -10.21 -1.54
CA SER A 34 0.18 -10.71 -1.70
C SER A 34 0.36 -12.16 -1.27
N ASN A 35 -0.49 -12.66 -0.37
CA ASN A 35 -0.50 -14.04 0.09
C ASN A 35 -1.36 -15.00 -0.77
N GLN A 36 -1.99 -14.51 -1.85
CA GLN A 36 -2.69 -15.39 -2.79
C GLN A 36 -1.69 -16.22 -3.60
N PRO A 37 -1.95 -17.52 -3.85
CA PRO A 37 -1.06 -18.39 -4.61
C PRO A 37 -0.79 -17.88 -6.03
N GLU A 38 -1.78 -17.23 -6.66
CA GLU A 38 -1.64 -16.60 -7.95
C GLU A 38 -0.64 -15.43 -7.94
N ILE A 39 -0.33 -14.87 -6.77
CA ILE A 39 0.64 -13.79 -6.58
C ILE A 39 1.96 -14.34 -6.07
N PHE A 40 2.01 -15.01 -4.92
CA PHE A 40 3.30 -15.39 -4.32
C PHE A 40 4.07 -16.44 -5.11
N ASN A 41 3.43 -17.19 -6.00
CA ASN A 41 4.14 -18.11 -6.89
C ASN A 41 5.02 -17.36 -7.91
N PHE A 42 4.66 -16.12 -8.26
CA PHE A 42 5.42 -15.27 -9.18
C PHE A 42 6.19 -14.15 -8.45
N LEU A 43 5.69 -13.69 -7.31
CA LEU A 43 6.26 -12.65 -6.46
C LEU A 43 6.45 -13.18 -5.01
N PRO A 44 7.37 -14.14 -4.79
CA PRO A 44 7.53 -14.77 -3.48
C PRO A 44 7.99 -13.79 -2.40
N ASP A 45 8.79 -12.77 -2.77
CA ASP A 45 9.30 -11.75 -1.84
C ASP A 45 8.18 -10.85 -1.29
N TRP A 46 7.01 -10.84 -1.93
CA TRP A 46 5.85 -10.05 -1.49
C TRP A 46 5.00 -10.79 -0.45
N LYS A 47 5.23 -12.09 -0.28
CA LYS A 47 4.56 -12.89 0.75
C LYS A 47 5.13 -12.51 2.11
N SER A 48 4.26 -12.07 3.00
CA SER A 48 4.65 -11.60 4.34
C SER A 48 3.61 -11.97 5.37
N THR A 49 3.98 -11.91 6.66
CA THR A 49 3.00 -11.92 7.74
C THR A 49 2.26 -10.58 7.82
N LYS A 50 1.16 -10.53 8.56
CA LYS A 50 0.40 -9.29 8.75
C LYS A 50 1.24 -8.21 9.43
N GLU A 51 2.05 -8.60 10.41
CA GLU A 51 2.92 -7.71 11.19
C GLU A 51 4.01 -7.10 10.29
N GLN A 52 4.66 -7.93 9.46
CA GLN A 52 5.65 -7.46 8.49
C GLN A 52 5.03 -6.51 7.47
N ARG A 53 3.81 -6.78 7.01
CA ARG A 53 3.13 -5.90 6.06
C ARG A 53 2.81 -4.53 6.67
N VAL A 54 2.37 -4.49 7.92
CA VAL A 54 2.12 -3.23 8.64
C VAL A 54 3.42 -2.44 8.80
N ASP A 55 4.53 -3.11 9.14
CA ASP A 55 5.85 -2.49 9.24
C ASP A 55 6.30 -1.87 7.91
N TRP A 56 6.18 -2.61 6.80
CA TRP A 56 6.55 -2.12 5.47
C TRP A 56 5.78 -0.87 5.05
N VAL A 57 4.44 -0.90 5.21
CA VAL A 57 3.59 0.24 4.88
C VAL A 57 3.94 1.46 5.74
N THR A 58 4.17 1.25 7.04
CA THR A 58 4.38 2.35 7.99
C THR A 58 5.76 2.98 7.83
N ASN A 59 6.80 2.19 7.59
CA ASN A 59 8.18 2.63 7.70
C ASN A 59 8.91 2.81 6.35
N TYR A 60 8.41 2.25 5.26
CA TYR A 60 9.14 2.22 3.98
C TYR A 60 8.35 2.72 2.77
N GLU A 61 7.03 2.60 2.78
CA GLU A 61 6.20 2.89 1.60
C GLU A 61 5.37 4.16 1.71
N ILE A 62 5.16 4.65 2.93
CA ILE A 62 4.54 5.96 3.18
C ILE A 62 5.67 6.99 3.38
N PRO A 63 5.66 8.11 2.64
CA PRO A 63 6.63 9.20 2.83
C PRO A 63 6.52 9.79 4.24
N ALA A 64 7.67 10.11 4.84
CA ALA A 64 7.78 10.80 6.14
C ALA A 64 7.44 12.30 6.05
#